data_AF-A0A7V0W137-F1
#
_entry.id   AF-A0A7V0W137-F1
#
_cell.length_a   1.000
_cell.length_b   1.000
_cell.length_c   1.000
_cell.angle_alpha   90.00
_cell.angle_beta   90.00
_cell.angle_gamma   90.00
#
_symmetry.space_group_name_H-M   'P 1'
#
loop_
_entity.id
_entity.type
_entity.pdbx_description
1 polymer ?
#
loop_
_entity_poly.entity_id
_entity_poly.type
_entity_poly.pdbx_seq_one_letter_code
_entity_poly.pdbx_strand_id
1 'polypeptide(L)'
;MNRKTIYVSKLGDDSDGSSWSKAFRTIQKALDAIPDDKGGHRIIVRPDTYMESMLSTPFKGAPDAYNELIGDVDGLYGSGTVGYVIIDSSDPAKGFKSYDWFGPLKAYKHGWSPEHKEETFSANCWDRWRLSGLYVTGGDGGLMWDLVDKIEPFTIIVEDCISIGRAFGGGVASCLSRYDEPMIFRRCTLWALDWWGDTSAAYVRVENPSMPEKPDIIFEDCTMISPQCALKGGNYGFHTYTRVKVQNCRLIVLNFSQPVGTPSDGIIASMQNGKYLYVDIEDSVLMGYKVFGVKVEKDSEKDIGYTTKGSVLAYVQFQQDVPNGFYRLQQWPVDTFQAIIPPKPKRQVELTENADLIRKDMCELSPIIWKGKLCHLACVRPASGGTKSDYYIELSNAETGEILAKFAEGYSLASAIVNNDVLYVFASRFDDNTWNDVTLFKSSDLINWESKVVIMQENEHIFNTSVCECPDGFVMAYESDDPKYPAFTIKFAVSDDLENWKKIPDAIFGTNRYTACPCIRYVNGYYYVLYLENRSPRHYYETYITRSKDLKRWEL
;
A
#
# COMPACT_ATOMS: atom_id res chain seq x y z
N MET A 1 -13.74 -27.60 -15.60
CA MET A 1 -13.83 -26.13 -15.67
C MET A 1 -12.46 -25.58 -16.01
N ASN A 2 -12.35 -24.61 -16.91
CA ASN A 2 -11.06 -24.01 -17.28
C ASN A 2 -10.80 -22.84 -16.34
N ARG A 3 -10.17 -23.13 -15.19
CA ARG A 3 -9.79 -22.12 -14.19
C ARG A 3 -8.86 -21.08 -14.83
N LYS A 4 -9.21 -19.80 -14.71
CA LYS A 4 -8.36 -18.69 -15.15
C LYS A 4 -7.64 -18.12 -13.94
N THR A 5 -6.31 -17.98 -14.03
CA THR A 5 -5.49 -17.24 -13.07
C THR A 5 -5.05 -15.94 -13.72
N ILE A 6 -5.26 -14.82 -13.02
CA ILE A 6 -4.99 -13.47 -13.49
C ILE A 6 -4.04 -12.80 -12.49
N TYR A 7 -2.98 -12.17 -12.97
CA TYR A 7 -1.99 -11.50 -12.14
C TYR A 7 -2.18 -9.98 -12.17
N VAL A 8 -1.97 -9.33 -11.01
CA VAL A 8 -2.00 -7.87 -10.84
C VAL A 8 -0.67 -7.40 -10.29
N SER A 9 -0.01 -6.51 -11.02
CA SER A 9 1.27 -5.92 -10.65
C SER A 9 1.47 -4.61 -11.38
N LYS A 10 1.90 -3.56 -10.67
CA LYS A 10 2.29 -2.28 -11.30
C LYS A 10 3.51 -2.39 -12.22
N LEU A 11 4.24 -3.51 -12.16
CA LEU A 11 5.37 -3.82 -13.03
C LEU A 11 4.93 -4.53 -14.33
N GLY A 12 3.68 -4.96 -14.42
CA GLY A 12 3.15 -5.63 -15.61
C GLY A 12 3.04 -4.69 -16.81
N ASP A 13 3.00 -5.29 -18.00
CA ASP A 13 2.75 -4.59 -19.27
C ASP A 13 1.28 -4.19 -19.47
N ASP A 14 0.38 -4.59 -18.56
CA ASP A 14 -1.06 -4.30 -18.56
C ASP A 14 -1.85 -4.95 -19.72
N SER A 15 -1.39 -6.08 -20.25
CA SER A 15 -1.99 -6.74 -21.42
C SER A 15 -3.16 -7.69 -21.11
N ASP A 16 -2.90 -8.89 -20.59
CA ASP A 16 -3.90 -9.97 -20.48
C ASP A 16 -3.95 -10.64 -19.09
N GLY A 17 -3.01 -10.32 -18.21
CA GLY A 17 -2.91 -10.85 -16.86
C GLY A 17 -2.48 -12.31 -16.77
N SER A 18 -2.01 -12.95 -17.84
CA SER A 18 -1.67 -14.38 -17.86
C SER A 18 -0.36 -14.76 -17.16
N SER A 19 0.50 -13.77 -16.88
CA SER A 19 1.76 -13.91 -16.14
C SER A 19 2.08 -12.61 -15.40
N TRP A 20 3.09 -12.62 -14.52
CA TRP A 20 3.57 -11.40 -13.85
C TRP A 20 4.05 -10.32 -14.81
N SER A 21 4.72 -10.70 -15.91
CA SER A 21 5.15 -9.75 -16.95
C SER A 21 3.96 -9.16 -17.70
N LYS A 22 2.89 -9.93 -17.84
CA LYS A 22 1.64 -9.55 -18.52
C LYS A 22 0.56 -9.03 -17.58
N ALA A 23 0.90 -8.83 -16.30
CA ALA A 23 -0.06 -8.52 -15.25
C ALA A 23 -0.81 -7.22 -15.54
N PHE A 24 -2.09 -7.18 -15.15
CA PHE A 24 -2.82 -5.92 -15.11
C PHE A 24 -2.23 -5.00 -14.05
N ARG A 25 -2.23 -3.69 -14.30
CA ARG A 25 -1.71 -2.70 -13.35
C ARG A 25 -2.71 -2.33 -12.26
N THR A 26 -3.97 -2.72 -12.42
CA THR A 26 -5.05 -2.45 -11.48
C THR A 26 -5.84 -3.72 -11.17
N ILE A 27 -6.40 -3.77 -9.96
CA ILE A 27 -7.25 -4.85 -9.49
C ILE A 27 -8.57 -4.84 -10.27
N GLN A 28 -9.17 -3.67 -10.53
CA GLN A 28 -10.42 -3.60 -11.29
C GLN A 28 -10.30 -4.21 -12.69
N LYS A 29 -9.20 -3.95 -13.42
CA LYS A 29 -8.99 -4.57 -14.75
C LYS A 29 -8.91 -6.08 -14.68
N ALA A 30 -8.29 -6.63 -13.63
CA ALA A 30 -8.24 -8.07 -13.43
C ALA A 30 -9.62 -8.66 -13.08
N LEU A 31 -10.44 -7.94 -12.29
CA LEU A 31 -11.83 -8.33 -12.02
C LEU A 31 -12.67 -8.34 -13.30
N ASP A 32 -12.53 -7.31 -14.14
CA ASP A 32 -13.23 -7.19 -15.43
C ASP A 32 -12.83 -8.30 -16.43
N ALA A 33 -11.63 -8.87 -16.27
CA ALA A 33 -11.08 -9.91 -17.14
C ALA A 33 -11.51 -11.35 -16.76
N ILE A 34 -12.37 -11.51 -15.75
CA ILE A 34 -13.01 -12.80 -15.42
C ILE A 34 -13.94 -13.21 -16.56
N PRO A 35 -13.85 -14.43 -17.10
CA PRO A 35 -14.43 -14.74 -18.41
C PRO A 35 -15.88 -15.21 -18.37
N ASP A 36 -16.33 -15.82 -17.27
CA ASP A 36 -17.68 -16.36 -17.12
C ASP A 36 -18.11 -16.48 -15.65
N ASP A 37 -19.33 -16.94 -15.43
CA ASP A 37 -20.00 -17.13 -14.14
C ASP A 37 -19.86 -18.55 -13.58
N LYS A 38 -18.97 -19.38 -14.13
CA LYS A 38 -18.78 -20.78 -13.67
C LYS A 38 -17.97 -20.88 -12.38
N GLY A 39 -17.40 -19.77 -11.93
CA GLY A 39 -16.63 -19.70 -10.70
C GLY A 39 -15.26 -20.39 -10.78
N GLY A 40 -14.54 -20.41 -9.66
CA GLY A 40 -13.23 -21.04 -9.52
C GLY A 40 -12.06 -20.26 -10.14
N HIS A 41 -12.30 -19.04 -10.64
CA HIS A 41 -11.26 -18.16 -11.17
C HIS A 41 -10.44 -17.54 -10.03
N ARG A 42 -9.22 -17.11 -10.33
CA ARG A 42 -8.28 -16.55 -9.35
C ARG A 42 -7.65 -15.28 -9.87
N ILE A 43 -7.59 -14.27 -9.01
CA ILE A 43 -6.80 -13.06 -9.16
C ILE A 43 -5.72 -13.06 -8.08
N ILE A 44 -4.46 -12.86 -8.48
CA ILE A 44 -3.30 -12.82 -7.58
C ILE A 44 -2.66 -11.45 -7.69
N VAL A 45 -2.51 -10.77 -6.55
CA VAL A 45 -2.04 -9.39 -6.47
C VAL A 45 -0.65 -9.35 -5.84
N ARG A 46 0.32 -8.73 -6.51
CA ARG A 46 1.68 -8.52 -6.00
C ARG A 46 1.68 -7.50 -4.84
N PRO A 47 2.45 -7.72 -3.74
CA PRO A 47 2.64 -6.72 -2.69
C PRO A 47 3.05 -5.35 -3.23
N ASP A 48 2.21 -4.34 -2.98
CA ASP A 48 2.32 -2.93 -3.35
C ASP A 48 1.13 -2.17 -2.73
N THR A 49 1.03 -0.86 -2.96
CA THR A 49 -0.12 -0.02 -2.62
C THR A 49 -0.93 0.36 -3.84
N TYR A 50 -2.09 -0.24 -4.03
CA TYR A 50 -3.03 0.04 -5.12
C TYR A 50 -4.03 1.11 -4.67
N MET A 51 -3.97 2.28 -5.30
CA MET A 51 -4.91 3.37 -5.04
C MET A 51 -6.21 3.11 -5.82
N GLU A 52 -7.09 2.28 -5.26
CA GLU A 52 -8.33 1.83 -5.89
C GLU A 52 -9.50 1.84 -4.90
N SER A 53 -10.69 2.11 -5.42
CA SER A 53 -11.94 2.20 -4.67
C SER A 53 -13.08 1.72 -5.55
N MET A 54 -14.21 1.38 -4.95
CA MET A 54 -15.45 1.02 -5.63
C MET A 54 -15.26 -0.18 -6.57
N LEU A 55 -14.52 -1.20 -6.11
CA LEU A 55 -14.28 -2.42 -6.86
C LEU A 55 -15.57 -3.22 -7.04
N SER A 56 -15.75 -3.76 -8.23
CA SER A 56 -16.91 -4.59 -8.58
C SER A 56 -16.49 -5.72 -9.51
N THR A 57 -17.33 -6.76 -9.59
CA THR A 57 -17.05 -7.94 -10.40
C THR A 57 -18.14 -8.12 -11.45
N PRO A 58 -17.80 -8.54 -12.68
CA PRO A 58 -18.81 -8.83 -13.70
C PRO A 58 -19.59 -10.11 -13.39
N PHE A 59 -18.97 -11.04 -12.65
CA PHE A 59 -19.52 -12.36 -12.37
C PHE A 59 -19.38 -12.76 -10.89
N LYS A 60 -20.45 -13.38 -10.38
CA LYS A 60 -20.46 -14.10 -9.09
C LYS A 60 -19.60 -15.37 -9.21
N GLY A 61 -19.23 -15.97 -8.09
CA GLY A 61 -18.77 -17.36 -8.07
C GLY A 61 -19.93 -18.34 -8.27
N ALA A 62 -19.61 -19.63 -8.40
CA ALA A 62 -20.60 -20.69 -8.50
C ALA A 62 -20.56 -21.58 -7.24
N PRO A 63 -21.65 -22.32 -6.93
CA PRO A 63 -21.64 -23.32 -5.88
C PRO A 63 -20.44 -24.25 -6.03
N ASP A 64 -19.73 -24.52 -4.93
CA ASP A 64 -18.49 -25.32 -4.87
C ASP A 64 -17.30 -24.80 -5.70
N ALA A 65 -17.42 -23.63 -6.35
CA ALA A 65 -16.40 -23.03 -7.20
C ALA A 65 -16.32 -21.52 -6.94
N TYR A 66 -15.76 -21.13 -5.80
CA TYR A 66 -15.62 -19.74 -5.41
C TYR A 66 -14.56 -19.05 -6.27
N ASN A 67 -14.82 -17.81 -6.68
CA ASN A 67 -13.77 -16.97 -7.24
C ASN A 67 -12.85 -16.48 -6.13
N GLU A 68 -11.56 -16.26 -6.42
CA GLU A 68 -10.55 -15.89 -5.43
C GLU A 68 -9.88 -14.55 -5.78
N LEU A 69 -9.75 -13.65 -4.81
CA LEU A 69 -8.88 -12.47 -4.87
C LEU A 69 -7.83 -12.58 -3.75
N ILE A 70 -6.58 -12.78 -4.15
CA ILE A 70 -5.50 -13.21 -3.26
C ILE A 70 -4.36 -12.19 -3.30
N GLY A 71 -3.94 -11.69 -2.14
CA GLY A 71 -2.67 -10.98 -2.02
C GLY A 71 -1.50 -11.94 -1.83
N ASP A 72 -0.45 -11.81 -2.66
CA ASP A 72 0.77 -12.63 -2.58
C ASP A 72 1.72 -12.14 -1.47
N VAL A 73 1.20 -12.03 -0.24
CA VAL A 73 1.89 -11.39 0.90
C VAL A 73 3.22 -12.04 1.26
N ASP A 74 3.30 -13.35 1.05
CA ASP A 74 4.46 -14.20 1.35
C ASP A 74 5.29 -14.55 0.11
N GLY A 75 4.95 -14.04 -1.06
CA GLY A 75 5.66 -14.34 -2.32
C GLY A 75 5.45 -15.76 -2.86
N LEU A 76 4.52 -16.54 -2.28
CA LEU A 76 4.25 -17.94 -2.64
C LEU A 76 3.73 -18.11 -4.07
N TYR A 77 3.19 -17.05 -4.67
CA TYR A 77 2.70 -17.05 -6.05
C TYR A 77 3.70 -16.45 -7.05
N GLY A 78 4.93 -16.17 -6.61
CA GLY A 78 6.03 -15.78 -7.49
C GLY A 78 6.04 -14.30 -7.87
N SER A 79 5.42 -13.41 -7.08
CA SER A 79 5.43 -11.96 -7.33
C SER A 79 6.80 -11.28 -7.23
N GLY A 80 7.82 -12.03 -6.76
CA GLY A 80 9.19 -11.55 -6.61
C GLY A 80 9.41 -10.62 -5.42
N THR A 81 8.43 -10.50 -4.51
CA THR A 81 8.51 -9.67 -3.31
C THR A 81 7.63 -10.23 -2.19
N VAL A 82 7.81 -9.74 -0.97
CA VAL A 82 6.96 -10.02 0.20
C VAL A 82 6.52 -8.71 0.84
N GLY A 83 5.39 -8.71 1.54
CA GLY A 83 4.84 -7.53 2.21
C GLY A 83 3.34 -7.41 2.04
N TYR A 84 2.79 -6.23 2.29
CA TYR A 84 1.36 -6.01 2.16
C TYR A 84 0.92 -5.77 0.72
N VAL A 85 -0.25 -6.33 0.38
CA VAL A 85 -1.09 -5.87 -0.72
C VAL A 85 -2.08 -4.87 -0.15
N ILE A 86 -1.78 -3.59 -0.30
CA ILE A 86 -2.61 -2.51 0.24
C ILE A 86 -3.56 -2.03 -0.84
N ILE A 87 -4.87 -2.07 -0.58
CA ILE A 87 -5.91 -1.41 -1.37
C ILE A 87 -6.30 -0.16 -0.60
N ASP A 88 -5.79 0.98 -1.03
CA ASP A 88 -6.04 2.27 -0.39
C ASP A 88 -7.08 3.04 -1.22
N SER A 89 -8.28 3.16 -0.66
CA SER A 89 -9.37 3.89 -1.29
C SER A 89 -9.28 5.40 -1.09
N SER A 90 -8.26 5.93 -0.41
CA SER A 90 -8.08 7.36 -0.23
C SER A 90 -8.06 8.12 -1.57
N ASP A 91 -8.46 9.39 -1.53
CA ASP A 91 -8.19 10.29 -2.64
C ASP A 91 -6.65 10.46 -2.79
N PRO A 92 -6.04 10.16 -3.94
CA PRO A 92 -4.58 10.21 -4.07
C PRO A 92 -3.95 11.58 -3.83
N ALA A 93 -4.73 12.67 -3.94
CA ALA A 93 -4.28 14.03 -3.71
C ALA A 93 -4.70 14.57 -2.33
N LYS A 94 -5.88 14.18 -1.83
CA LYS A 94 -6.50 14.74 -0.61
C LYS A 94 -6.43 13.84 0.61
N GLY A 95 -6.07 12.57 0.44
CA GLY A 95 -5.99 11.58 1.51
C GLY A 95 -7.35 10.98 1.86
N PHE A 96 -7.50 10.61 3.13
CA PHE A 96 -8.59 9.80 3.65
C PHE A 96 -9.99 10.30 3.22
N LYS A 97 -10.75 9.46 2.50
CA LYS A 97 -12.05 9.84 1.96
C LYS A 97 -13.18 9.13 2.71
N SER A 98 -13.56 9.75 3.82
CA SER A 98 -14.65 9.36 4.70
C SER A 98 -15.99 9.89 4.15
N TYR A 99 -16.66 9.12 3.31
CA TYR A 99 -17.91 9.52 2.68
C TYR A 99 -18.82 8.30 2.47
N ASP A 100 -20.10 8.38 2.82
CA ASP A 100 -21.01 7.22 2.81
C ASP A 100 -20.92 6.41 1.51
N TRP A 101 -20.85 5.09 1.67
CA TRP A 101 -20.63 4.06 0.62
C TRP A 101 -19.38 4.21 -0.25
N PHE A 102 -18.46 5.11 0.09
CA PHE A 102 -17.17 5.18 -0.58
C PHE A 102 -16.14 4.29 0.12
N GLY A 103 -15.65 3.25 -0.54
CA GLY A 103 -14.67 2.33 0.04
C GLY A 103 -14.08 1.36 -0.98
N PRO A 104 -13.46 0.26 -0.53
CA PRO A 104 -12.85 -0.73 -1.40
C PRO A 104 -13.87 -1.40 -2.33
N LEU A 105 -15.08 -1.66 -1.84
CA LEU A 105 -16.12 -2.40 -2.54
C LEU A 105 -17.23 -1.47 -2.99
N LYS A 106 -17.68 -1.62 -4.23
CA LYS A 106 -18.77 -0.80 -4.77
C LYS A 106 -20.11 -1.16 -4.11
N ALA A 107 -20.69 -0.20 -3.44
CA ALA A 107 -22.10 -0.14 -3.06
C ALA A 107 -22.56 1.31 -3.22
N TYR A 108 -23.83 1.56 -3.48
CA TYR A 108 -24.34 2.91 -3.62
C TYR A 108 -25.87 2.94 -3.59
N LYS A 109 -26.48 3.92 -2.92
CA LYS A 109 -27.93 4.17 -3.00
C LYS A 109 -28.20 5.50 -3.70
N HIS A 110 -28.90 5.45 -4.82
CA HIS A 110 -29.39 6.66 -5.48
C HIS A 110 -30.29 7.47 -4.53
N GLY A 111 -30.05 8.78 -4.45
CA GLY A 111 -30.90 9.72 -3.71
C GLY A 111 -30.72 9.71 -2.19
N TRP A 112 -29.69 9.05 -1.66
CA TRP A 112 -29.38 9.11 -0.22
C TRP A 112 -29.04 10.51 0.28
N SER A 113 -28.26 11.26 -0.51
CA SER A 113 -28.00 12.68 -0.30
C SER A 113 -28.07 13.42 -1.65
N PRO A 114 -28.07 14.77 -1.66
CA PRO A 114 -28.03 15.55 -2.89
C PRO A 114 -26.85 15.24 -3.83
N GLU A 115 -25.75 14.72 -3.29
CA GLU A 115 -24.57 14.29 -4.02
C GLU A 115 -24.70 12.85 -4.56
N HIS A 116 -25.62 12.05 -4.03
CA HIS A 116 -25.81 10.65 -4.41
C HIS A 116 -26.65 10.48 -5.69
N LYS A 117 -26.10 10.90 -6.84
CA LYS A 117 -26.84 10.99 -8.11
C LYS A 117 -26.69 9.77 -9.02
N GLU A 118 -25.69 8.92 -8.81
CA GLU A 118 -25.48 7.72 -9.61
C GLU A 118 -26.60 6.68 -9.37
N GLU A 119 -26.73 5.71 -10.27
CA GLU A 119 -27.70 4.62 -10.07
C GLU A 119 -27.34 3.78 -8.84
N THR A 120 -28.36 3.28 -8.15
CA THR A 120 -28.19 2.35 -7.04
C THR A 120 -27.37 1.13 -7.50
N PHE A 121 -26.33 0.80 -6.73
CA PHE A 121 -25.47 -0.36 -6.96
C PHE A 121 -25.43 -1.24 -5.71
N SER A 122 -25.68 -2.53 -5.92
CA SER A 122 -25.64 -3.56 -4.87
C SER A 122 -24.34 -4.35 -4.97
N ALA A 123 -23.70 -4.61 -3.84
CA ALA A 123 -22.47 -5.40 -3.79
C ALA A 123 -22.70 -6.92 -4.04
N ASN A 124 -23.92 -7.33 -4.42
CA ASN A 124 -24.29 -8.73 -4.62
C ASN A 124 -23.48 -9.45 -5.72
N CYS A 125 -22.78 -8.72 -6.60
CA CYS A 125 -21.84 -9.30 -7.58
C CYS A 125 -20.68 -10.08 -6.93
N TRP A 126 -20.34 -9.78 -5.68
CA TRP A 126 -19.29 -10.48 -4.91
C TRP A 126 -19.73 -11.80 -4.30
N ASP A 127 -20.94 -12.26 -4.58
CA ASP A 127 -21.46 -13.51 -4.06
C ASP A 127 -20.58 -14.70 -4.49
N ARG A 128 -20.26 -15.59 -3.53
CA ARG A 128 -19.33 -16.71 -3.68
C ARG A 128 -17.92 -16.31 -4.11
N TRP A 129 -17.41 -15.24 -3.52
CA TRP A 129 -15.99 -14.89 -3.58
C TRP A 129 -15.26 -15.26 -2.29
N ARG A 130 -13.95 -15.49 -2.43
CA ARG A 130 -12.98 -15.62 -1.34
C ARG A 130 -11.92 -14.55 -1.48
N LEU A 131 -11.76 -13.72 -0.46
CA LEU A 131 -10.73 -12.69 -0.41
C LEU A 131 -9.70 -13.07 0.65
N SER A 132 -8.42 -13.03 0.31
CA SER A 132 -7.37 -13.38 1.29
C SER A 132 -6.09 -12.57 1.17
N GLY A 133 -5.45 -12.26 2.30
CA GLY A 133 -4.14 -11.61 2.31
C GLY A 133 -4.18 -10.15 1.83
N LEU A 134 -5.28 -9.45 2.07
CA LEU A 134 -5.48 -8.06 1.66
C LEU A 134 -5.39 -7.12 2.85
N TYR A 135 -4.81 -5.94 2.63
CA TYR A 135 -4.89 -4.80 3.54
C TYR A 135 -5.76 -3.74 2.88
N VAL A 136 -6.96 -3.48 3.39
CA VAL A 136 -7.84 -2.42 2.84
C VAL A 136 -7.99 -1.25 3.80
N THR A 137 -7.99 -0.02 3.26
CA THR A 137 -8.04 1.22 4.03
C THR A 137 -8.50 2.42 3.18
N GLY A 138 -8.55 3.61 3.79
CA GLY A 138 -8.65 4.88 3.07
C GLY A 138 -10.06 5.39 2.78
N GLY A 139 -11.08 4.60 3.10
CA GLY A 139 -12.49 4.89 2.82
C GLY A 139 -13.40 4.84 4.04
N ASP A 140 -14.69 4.97 3.75
CA ASP A 140 -15.81 4.90 4.69
C ASP A 140 -15.99 3.51 5.29
N GLY A 141 -15.99 2.48 4.44
CA GLY A 141 -15.97 1.08 4.85
C GLY A 141 -14.65 0.40 4.49
N GLY A 142 -14.30 -0.65 5.23
CA GLY A 142 -13.33 -1.66 4.82
C GLY A 142 -13.97 -2.72 3.90
N LEU A 143 -13.69 -3.99 4.16
CA LEU A 143 -14.34 -5.16 3.54
C LEU A 143 -15.77 -5.33 4.07
N MET A 144 -16.65 -4.44 3.61
CA MET A 144 -18.07 -4.37 3.94
C MET A 144 -18.91 -4.51 2.67
N TRP A 145 -19.81 -5.50 2.64
CA TRP A 145 -20.73 -5.72 1.52
C TRP A 145 -22.14 -5.27 1.88
N ASP A 146 -22.60 -4.17 1.29
CA ASP A 146 -24.00 -3.73 1.37
C ASP A 146 -24.75 -4.13 0.09
N LEU A 147 -25.72 -5.02 0.24
CA LEU A 147 -26.57 -5.50 -0.85
C LEU A 147 -27.77 -4.56 -1.05
N VAL A 148 -27.51 -3.26 -1.11
CA VAL A 148 -28.52 -2.18 -1.24
C VAL A 148 -29.66 -2.56 -2.18
N ASP A 149 -30.90 -2.47 -1.71
CA ASP A 149 -32.15 -2.80 -2.42
C ASP A 149 -32.28 -4.25 -2.97
N LYS A 150 -31.32 -5.14 -2.70
CA LYS A 150 -31.30 -6.52 -3.20
C LYS A 150 -31.10 -7.53 -2.07
N ILE A 151 -32.17 -7.76 -1.32
CA ILE A 151 -32.21 -8.77 -0.26
C ILE A 151 -32.23 -10.17 -0.90
N GLU A 152 -31.04 -10.70 -1.15
CA GLU A 152 -30.82 -12.00 -1.79
C GLU A 152 -29.94 -12.89 -0.89
N PRO A 153 -30.02 -14.23 -1.03
CA PRO A 153 -29.02 -15.12 -0.45
C PRO A 153 -27.61 -14.72 -0.87
N PHE A 154 -26.67 -14.64 0.06
CA PHE A 154 -25.30 -14.18 -0.20
C PHE A 154 -24.27 -14.99 0.60
N THR A 155 -23.09 -15.19 0.01
CA THR A 155 -21.94 -15.79 0.70
C THR A 155 -20.65 -15.06 0.33
N ILE A 156 -19.81 -14.81 1.33
CA ILE A 156 -18.45 -14.29 1.17
C ILE A 156 -17.52 -14.97 2.18
N ILE A 157 -16.28 -15.24 1.77
CA ILE A 157 -15.24 -15.74 2.65
C ILE A 157 -14.09 -14.73 2.66
N VAL A 158 -13.70 -14.26 3.83
CA VAL A 158 -12.61 -13.31 4.02
C VAL A 158 -11.59 -13.90 4.98
N GLU A 159 -10.33 -13.99 4.58
CA GLU A 159 -9.30 -14.64 5.38
C GLU A 159 -7.99 -13.87 5.41
N ASP A 160 -7.32 -13.83 6.56
CA ASP A 160 -5.96 -13.25 6.66
C ASP A 160 -5.90 -11.79 6.17
N CYS A 161 -6.98 -11.03 6.39
CA CYS A 161 -7.12 -9.66 5.90
C CYS A 161 -7.02 -8.63 7.05
N ILE A 162 -6.43 -7.48 6.73
CA ILE A 162 -6.51 -6.27 7.55
C ILE A 162 -7.49 -5.34 6.86
N SER A 163 -8.48 -4.86 7.60
CA SER A 163 -9.60 -4.12 7.02
C SER A 163 -9.98 -2.95 7.90
N ILE A 164 -9.75 -1.75 7.37
CA ILE A 164 -9.90 -0.49 8.10
C ILE A 164 -10.89 0.39 7.34
N GLY A 165 -11.96 0.79 8.01
CA GLY A 165 -12.89 1.79 7.51
C GLY A 165 -13.15 2.86 8.55
N ARG A 166 -13.65 4.02 8.13
CA ARG A 166 -14.21 4.97 9.09
C ARG A 166 -15.35 4.34 9.88
N ALA A 167 -16.42 3.95 9.19
CA ALA A 167 -17.66 3.45 9.76
C ALA A 167 -17.57 1.95 10.06
N PHE A 168 -17.07 1.16 9.12
CA PHE A 168 -17.12 -0.30 9.24
C PHE A 168 -15.76 -0.92 8.95
N GLY A 169 -15.23 -1.69 9.90
CA GLY A 169 -14.05 -2.49 9.67
C GLY A 169 -14.32 -3.64 8.70
N GLY A 170 -15.50 -4.27 8.78
CA GLY A 170 -15.98 -5.20 7.77
C GLY A 170 -17.34 -5.79 8.14
N GLY A 171 -17.88 -6.61 7.24
CA GLY A 171 -19.13 -7.34 7.46
C GLY A 171 -20.08 -7.31 6.27
N VAL A 172 -21.38 -7.47 6.53
CA VAL A 172 -22.42 -7.62 5.51
C VAL A 172 -23.71 -6.93 5.92
N ALA A 173 -24.43 -6.39 4.94
CA ALA A 173 -25.73 -5.76 5.13
C ALA A 173 -26.69 -6.08 3.97
N SER A 174 -27.99 -5.98 4.23
CA SER A 174 -29.06 -6.13 3.22
C SER A 174 -29.11 -7.51 2.56
N CYS A 175 -28.73 -8.58 3.27
CA CYS A 175 -28.63 -9.92 2.69
C CYS A 175 -29.48 -10.97 3.42
N LEU A 176 -29.57 -12.16 2.83
CA LEU A 176 -30.07 -13.38 3.44
C LEU A 176 -28.96 -14.44 3.53
N SER A 177 -29.05 -15.28 4.55
CA SER A 177 -28.06 -16.34 4.79
C SER A 177 -28.24 -17.55 3.89
N ARG A 178 -27.13 -18.22 3.58
CA ARG A 178 -27.08 -19.60 3.09
C ARG A 178 -26.39 -20.48 4.13
N TYR A 179 -27.14 -21.32 4.83
CA TYR A 179 -26.57 -22.08 5.95
C TYR A 179 -25.54 -23.13 5.53
N ASP A 180 -25.64 -23.65 4.29
CA ASP A 180 -24.67 -24.61 3.75
C ASP A 180 -23.44 -23.91 3.13
N GLU A 181 -23.51 -22.59 2.96
CA GLU A 181 -22.46 -21.72 2.42
C GLU A 181 -22.32 -20.49 3.34
N PRO A 182 -21.87 -20.65 4.60
CA PRO A 182 -21.89 -19.57 5.58
C PRO A 182 -20.97 -18.43 5.17
N MET A 183 -21.35 -17.20 5.53
CA MET A 183 -20.46 -16.04 5.45
C MET A 183 -19.39 -16.16 6.53
N ILE A 184 -18.11 -15.99 6.17
CA ILE A 184 -16.98 -16.20 7.08
C ILE A 184 -15.99 -15.05 7.01
N PHE A 185 -15.57 -14.58 8.17
CA PHE A 185 -14.35 -13.81 8.37
C PHE A 185 -13.42 -14.61 9.28
N ARG A 186 -12.19 -14.88 8.84
CA ARG A 186 -11.24 -15.70 9.59
C ARG A 186 -9.85 -15.07 9.64
N ARG A 187 -9.22 -15.01 10.82
CA ARG A 187 -7.90 -14.40 11.00
C ARG A 187 -7.82 -12.96 10.47
N CYS A 188 -8.92 -12.22 10.64
CA CYS A 188 -9.03 -10.84 10.16
C CYS A 188 -8.83 -9.82 11.28
N THR A 189 -8.21 -8.68 10.93
CA THR A 189 -8.16 -7.50 11.80
C THR A 189 -9.10 -6.44 11.25
N LEU A 190 -10.19 -6.13 11.96
CA LEU A 190 -11.25 -5.24 11.53
C LEU A 190 -11.25 -3.98 12.39
N TRP A 191 -11.12 -2.81 11.77
CA TRP A 191 -11.11 -1.51 12.44
C TRP A 191 -12.22 -0.60 11.94
N ALA A 192 -13.00 -0.07 12.89
CA ALA A 192 -13.76 1.15 12.68
C ALA A 192 -13.05 2.31 13.40
N LEU A 193 -12.85 3.41 12.68
CA LEU A 193 -12.12 4.58 13.19
C LEU A 193 -13.03 5.63 13.85
N ASP A 194 -14.36 5.51 13.68
CA ASP A 194 -15.33 6.51 14.11
C ASP A 194 -16.22 6.01 15.25
N TRP A 195 -16.83 6.95 15.97
CA TRP A 195 -17.83 6.73 17.01
C TRP A 195 -19.26 7.15 16.62
N TRP A 196 -19.43 7.78 15.44
CA TRP A 196 -20.70 8.34 15.00
C TRP A 196 -21.63 7.31 14.35
N GLY A 197 -22.94 7.47 14.58
CA GLY A 197 -23.99 6.71 13.91
C GLY A 197 -23.98 5.21 14.23
N ASP A 198 -24.01 4.40 13.17
CA ASP A 198 -24.06 2.95 13.22
C ASP A 198 -22.67 2.29 13.10
N THR A 199 -21.58 3.06 13.13
CA THR A 199 -20.18 2.57 13.09
C THR A 199 -19.89 1.36 13.99
N SER A 200 -19.08 0.42 13.52
CA SER A 200 -18.65 -0.77 14.29
C SER A 200 -17.48 -1.49 13.60
N ALA A 201 -16.63 -2.17 14.36
CA ALA A 201 -15.53 -2.93 13.76
C ALA A 201 -16.06 -4.06 12.86
N ALA A 202 -17.03 -4.83 13.35
CA ALA A 202 -17.81 -5.78 12.58
C ALA A 202 -19.29 -5.37 12.56
N TYR A 203 -19.84 -5.13 11.36
CA TYR A 203 -21.24 -4.78 11.16
C TYR A 203 -21.99 -5.92 10.49
N VAL A 204 -23.12 -6.33 11.06
CA VAL A 204 -23.95 -7.41 10.50
C VAL A 204 -25.41 -7.01 10.47
N ARG A 205 -26.01 -6.96 9.26
CA ARG A 205 -27.45 -6.86 9.08
C ARG A 205 -27.94 -7.89 8.08
N VAL A 206 -28.51 -8.98 8.61
CA VAL A 206 -29.22 -10.00 7.83
C VAL A 206 -30.71 -9.81 8.04
N GLU A 207 -31.47 -9.86 6.95
CA GLU A 207 -32.89 -9.47 6.93
C GLU A 207 -33.81 -10.66 7.27
N ASN A 208 -33.45 -11.49 8.26
CA ASN A 208 -34.30 -12.63 8.64
C ASN A 208 -35.61 -12.15 9.28
N PRO A 209 -36.75 -12.78 8.96
CA PRO A 209 -38.05 -12.43 9.54
C PRO A 209 -38.21 -12.88 11.01
N SER A 210 -37.37 -13.81 11.45
CA SER A 210 -37.34 -14.40 12.80
C SER A 210 -35.91 -14.80 13.14
N MET A 211 -35.59 -14.95 14.43
CA MET A 211 -34.27 -15.39 14.89
C MET A 211 -33.88 -16.74 14.25
N PRO A 212 -32.78 -16.81 13.49
CA PRO A 212 -32.39 -18.04 12.82
C PRO A 212 -31.80 -19.07 13.81
N GLU A 213 -31.99 -20.36 13.50
CA GLU A 213 -31.49 -21.47 14.32
C GLU A 213 -29.97 -21.63 14.25
N LYS A 214 -29.35 -21.10 13.20
CA LYS A 214 -27.90 -21.18 12.94
C LYS A 214 -27.34 -19.76 12.75
N PRO A 215 -26.05 -19.56 13.02
CA PRO A 215 -25.38 -18.30 12.70
C PRO A 215 -25.51 -17.96 11.21
N ASP A 216 -25.81 -16.69 10.95
CA ASP A 216 -25.80 -16.11 9.61
C ASP A 216 -24.36 -15.90 9.12
N ILE A 217 -23.49 -15.49 10.05
CA ILE A 217 -22.07 -15.17 9.80
C ILE A 217 -21.21 -15.66 10.95
N ILE A 218 -19.99 -16.08 10.61
CA ILE A 218 -18.99 -16.59 11.55
C ILE A 218 -17.74 -15.71 11.48
N PHE A 219 -17.31 -15.22 12.64
CA PHE A 219 -16.00 -14.62 12.84
C PHE A 219 -15.12 -15.60 13.62
N GLU A 220 -13.99 -15.98 13.05
CA GLU A 220 -13.07 -16.98 13.62
C GLU A 220 -11.65 -16.41 13.75
N ASP A 221 -11.10 -16.34 14.95
CA ASP A 221 -9.77 -15.77 15.23
C ASP A 221 -9.60 -14.33 14.70
N CYS A 222 -10.67 -13.53 14.80
CA CYS A 222 -10.67 -12.14 14.37
C CYS A 222 -10.36 -11.20 15.53
N THR A 223 -9.70 -10.08 15.22
CA THR A 223 -9.56 -8.94 16.13
C THR A 223 -10.44 -7.80 15.63
N MET A 224 -11.40 -7.35 16.43
CA MET A 224 -12.41 -6.35 16.08
C MET A 224 -12.24 -5.12 16.97
N ILE A 225 -11.83 -3.99 16.40
CA ILE A 225 -11.39 -2.80 17.14
C ILE A 225 -12.21 -1.57 16.74
N SER A 226 -12.80 -0.90 17.73
CA SER A 226 -13.58 0.31 17.49
C SER A 226 -13.57 1.23 18.72
N PRO A 227 -13.70 2.56 18.57
CA PRO A 227 -14.02 3.42 19.71
C PRO A 227 -15.48 3.26 20.19
N GLN A 228 -16.39 2.66 19.40
CA GLN A 228 -17.82 2.58 19.75
C GLN A 228 -18.31 1.17 20.07
N CYS A 229 -18.15 0.19 19.17
CA CYS A 229 -18.47 -1.21 19.44
C CYS A 229 -17.70 -2.15 18.51
N ALA A 230 -17.34 -3.33 19.02
CA ALA A 230 -16.60 -4.31 18.25
C ALA A 230 -17.53 -5.09 17.30
N LEU A 231 -18.75 -5.39 17.72
CA LEU A 231 -19.75 -6.09 16.90
C LEU A 231 -21.10 -5.37 16.99
N LYS A 232 -21.72 -5.11 15.84
CA LYS A 232 -23.07 -4.55 15.75
C LYS A 232 -24.02 -5.40 14.92
N GLY A 233 -25.24 -5.54 15.43
CA GLY A 233 -26.37 -6.13 14.72
C GLY A 233 -27.43 -5.11 14.31
N GLY A 234 -27.87 -5.15 13.05
CA GLY A 234 -29.00 -4.38 12.53
C GLY A 234 -28.70 -2.92 12.19
N ASN A 235 -29.74 -2.14 11.88
CA ASN A 235 -29.65 -0.70 11.61
C ASN A 235 -30.87 0.06 12.20
N TYR A 236 -30.81 1.39 12.21
CA TYR A 236 -31.91 2.27 12.62
C TYR A 236 -33.21 1.95 11.86
N GLY A 237 -34.29 1.67 12.59
CA GLY A 237 -35.62 1.41 12.02
C GLY A 237 -35.81 0.02 11.42
N PHE A 238 -34.80 -0.86 11.48
CA PHE A 238 -34.91 -2.24 11.01
C PHE A 238 -35.39 -3.16 12.14
N HIS A 239 -36.28 -4.09 11.78
CA HIS A 239 -36.93 -5.02 12.69
C HIS A 239 -36.69 -6.47 12.26
N THR A 240 -35.46 -6.76 11.85
CA THR A 240 -35.02 -8.05 11.33
C THR A 240 -34.02 -8.70 12.28
N TYR A 241 -33.90 -10.02 12.19
CA TYR A 241 -33.16 -10.81 13.16
C TYR A 241 -31.82 -11.27 12.58
N THR A 242 -30.77 -11.20 13.38
CA THR A 242 -29.42 -11.59 13.00
C THR A 242 -28.80 -12.45 14.10
N ARG A 243 -28.19 -13.57 13.72
CA ARG A 243 -27.40 -14.43 14.61
C ARG A 243 -25.95 -14.49 14.15
N VAL A 244 -25.03 -14.17 15.04
CA VAL A 244 -23.59 -14.13 14.77
C VAL A 244 -22.86 -15.17 15.61
N LYS A 245 -21.87 -15.85 15.04
CA LYS A 245 -20.91 -16.63 15.83
C LYS A 245 -19.57 -15.90 15.90
N VAL A 246 -19.02 -15.78 17.10
CA VAL A 246 -17.65 -15.33 17.34
C VAL A 246 -16.86 -16.43 18.05
N GLN A 247 -15.75 -16.85 17.46
CA GLN A 247 -14.94 -17.96 17.93
C GLN A 247 -13.47 -17.56 17.96
N ASN A 248 -12.79 -17.72 19.11
CA ASN A 248 -11.39 -17.32 19.29
C ASN A 248 -11.14 -15.81 18.99
N CYS A 249 -12.15 -14.96 19.15
CA CYS A 249 -12.07 -13.57 18.74
C CYS A 249 -11.63 -12.64 19.88
N ARG A 250 -11.10 -11.48 19.50
CA ARG A 250 -10.71 -10.38 20.38
C ARG A 250 -11.58 -9.18 20.04
N LEU A 251 -12.55 -8.86 20.89
CA LEU A 251 -13.49 -7.75 20.68
C LEU A 251 -13.06 -6.58 21.57
N ILE A 252 -12.57 -5.51 20.95
CA ILE A 252 -11.85 -4.43 21.62
C ILE A 252 -12.59 -3.11 21.36
N VAL A 253 -13.16 -2.54 22.43
CA VAL A 253 -13.71 -1.19 22.43
C VAL A 253 -12.81 -0.26 23.21
N LEU A 254 -12.29 0.77 22.54
CA LEU A 254 -11.30 1.69 23.12
C LEU A 254 -11.92 2.75 24.04
N ASN A 255 -13.25 2.93 24.00
CA ASN A 255 -13.97 3.86 24.86
C ASN A 255 -14.43 3.20 26.18
N PHE A 256 -13.63 3.38 27.23
CA PHE A 256 -13.92 3.00 28.63
C PHE A 256 -14.50 4.16 29.46
N SER A 257 -15.30 5.05 28.85
CA SER A 257 -15.78 6.29 29.48
C SER A 257 -16.25 6.11 30.93
N GLN A 258 -16.14 7.18 31.72
CA GLN A 258 -16.82 7.19 33.02
C GLN A 258 -18.34 7.08 32.80
N PRO A 259 -19.10 6.48 33.74
CA PRO A 259 -20.54 6.31 33.59
C PRO A 259 -21.32 7.60 33.32
N VAL A 260 -20.83 8.73 33.83
CA VAL A 260 -21.43 10.06 33.64
C VAL A 260 -20.98 10.76 32.35
N GLY A 261 -20.03 10.17 31.63
CA GLY A 261 -19.47 10.70 30.39
C GLY A 261 -20.26 10.25 29.15
N THR A 262 -19.53 9.83 28.14
CA THR A 262 -20.05 9.34 26.85
C THR A 262 -19.67 7.86 26.65
N PRO A 263 -20.24 6.94 27.45
CA PRO A 263 -19.91 5.52 27.35
C PRO A 263 -20.23 4.97 25.96
N SER A 264 -19.45 3.99 25.52
CA SER A 264 -19.81 3.16 24.38
C SER A 264 -21.13 2.45 24.65
N ASP A 265 -21.89 2.18 23.59
CA ASP A 265 -23.21 1.56 23.74
C ASP A 265 -23.08 0.12 24.24
N GLY A 266 -21.97 -0.56 23.95
CA GLY A 266 -21.61 -1.91 24.39
C GLY A 266 -20.47 -2.47 23.53
N ILE A 267 -19.77 -3.51 23.98
CA ILE A 267 -18.79 -4.22 23.14
C ILE A 267 -19.50 -4.91 21.98
N ILE A 268 -20.64 -5.54 22.27
CA ILE A 268 -21.60 -6.10 21.34
C ILE A 268 -22.88 -5.26 21.44
N ALA A 269 -23.36 -4.71 20.32
CA ALA A 269 -24.52 -3.83 20.32
C ALA A 269 -25.59 -4.26 19.31
N SER A 270 -26.86 -4.23 19.72
CA SER A 270 -27.99 -4.21 18.77
C SER A 270 -28.37 -2.76 18.46
N MET A 271 -28.70 -2.49 17.20
CA MET A 271 -29.01 -1.12 16.80
C MET A 271 -30.40 -0.68 17.27
N GLN A 272 -31.45 -1.42 16.90
CA GLN A 272 -32.83 -1.04 17.16
C GLN A 272 -33.33 -1.53 18.54
N ASN A 273 -33.37 -2.86 18.73
CA ASN A 273 -33.88 -3.53 19.93
C ASN A 273 -33.07 -4.80 20.20
N GLY A 274 -32.87 -5.17 21.46
CA GLY A 274 -32.06 -6.32 21.85
C GLY A 274 -32.50 -7.65 21.23
N LYS A 275 -33.81 -7.91 21.11
CA LYS A 275 -34.35 -9.19 20.60
C LYS A 275 -33.95 -9.54 19.17
N TYR A 276 -33.47 -8.55 18.41
CA TYR A 276 -33.06 -8.71 17.01
C TYR A 276 -31.64 -9.27 16.86
N LEU A 277 -30.85 -9.34 17.93
CA LEU A 277 -29.47 -9.83 17.88
C LEU A 277 -29.30 -11.06 18.77
N TYR A 278 -28.67 -12.09 18.22
CA TYR A 278 -28.19 -13.25 18.96
C TYR A 278 -26.71 -13.50 18.69
N VAL A 279 -25.90 -13.76 19.72
CA VAL A 279 -24.46 -14.03 19.54
C VAL A 279 -24.02 -15.33 20.22
N ASP A 280 -23.48 -16.26 19.44
CA ASP A 280 -22.80 -17.44 19.95
C ASP A 280 -21.32 -17.10 20.20
N ILE A 281 -20.88 -17.13 21.46
CA ILE A 281 -19.54 -16.67 21.87
C ILE A 281 -18.72 -17.86 22.36
N GLU A 282 -17.63 -18.16 21.65
CA GLU A 282 -16.75 -19.30 21.95
C GLU A 282 -15.30 -18.82 22.11
N ASP A 283 -14.66 -19.17 23.23
CA ASP A 283 -13.22 -18.96 23.47
C ASP A 283 -12.71 -17.53 23.16
N SER A 284 -13.49 -16.51 23.49
CA SER A 284 -13.25 -15.13 23.06
C SER A 284 -12.99 -14.18 24.23
N VAL A 285 -12.22 -13.11 23.97
CA VAL A 285 -11.93 -12.05 24.94
C VAL A 285 -12.56 -10.74 24.50
N LEU A 286 -13.30 -10.12 25.40
CA LEU A 286 -13.99 -8.86 25.20
C LEU A 286 -13.41 -7.79 26.13
N MET A 287 -13.21 -6.57 25.64
CA MET A 287 -12.81 -5.44 26.49
C MET A 287 -13.49 -4.14 26.06
N GLY A 288 -13.96 -3.33 27.02
CA GLY A 288 -14.68 -2.08 26.75
C GLY A 288 -15.45 -1.54 27.95
N TYR A 289 -16.36 -0.59 27.74
CA TYR A 289 -17.18 -0.05 28.85
C TYR A 289 -18.05 -1.14 29.50
N LYS A 290 -18.89 -1.84 28.71
CA LYS A 290 -19.78 -2.93 29.13
C LYS A 290 -19.95 -3.97 28.02
N VAL A 291 -20.44 -5.17 28.33
CA VAL A 291 -20.54 -6.27 27.35
C VAL A 291 -21.61 -6.01 26.28
N PHE A 292 -22.87 -5.83 26.69
CA PHE A 292 -24.02 -5.70 25.78
C PHE A 292 -24.58 -4.28 25.76
N GLY A 293 -25.28 -3.95 24.68
CA GLY A 293 -25.80 -2.61 24.43
C GLY A 293 -26.91 -2.54 23.41
N VAL A 294 -27.82 -1.58 23.57
CA VAL A 294 -28.80 -1.22 22.53
C VAL A 294 -28.75 0.27 22.26
N LYS A 295 -28.69 0.69 20.98
CA LYS A 295 -28.56 2.12 20.63
C LYS A 295 -29.88 2.88 20.77
N VAL A 296 -30.96 2.36 20.20
CA VAL A 296 -32.27 3.03 20.12
C VAL A 296 -33.14 2.69 21.33
N GLU A 297 -33.61 1.44 21.44
CA GLU A 297 -34.50 1.00 22.54
C GLU A 297 -33.70 0.45 23.73
N LYS A 298 -33.00 1.35 24.45
CA LYS A 298 -32.02 0.99 25.49
C LYS A 298 -32.52 0.00 26.55
N ASP A 299 -33.80 0.07 26.92
CA ASP A 299 -34.39 -0.82 27.94
C ASP A 299 -34.51 -2.29 27.50
N SER A 300 -34.30 -2.57 26.20
CA SER A 300 -34.30 -3.93 25.62
C SER A 300 -32.93 -4.62 25.65
N GLU A 301 -31.91 -4.05 26.30
CA GLU A 301 -30.56 -4.63 26.35
C GLU A 301 -30.54 -6.09 26.83
N LYS A 302 -31.36 -6.41 27.83
CA LYS A 302 -31.53 -7.76 28.38
C LYS A 302 -32.11 -8.78 27.38
N ASP A 303 -32.71 -8.29 26.29
CA ASP A 303 -33.34 -9.12 25.27
C ASP A 303 -32.33 -9.57 24.19
N ILE A 304 -31.08 -9.08 24.23
CA ILE A 304 -30.00 -9.63 23.40
C ILE A 304 -29.76 -11.08 23.77
N GLY A 305 -29.98 -11.98 22.81
CA GLY A 305 -29.75 -13.40 23.00
C GLY A 305 -28.26 -13.72 22.89
N TYR A 306 -27.78 -14.69 23.66
CA TYR A 306 -26.41 -15.19 23.52
C TYR A 306 -26.24 -16.60 24.05
N THR A 307 -25.20 -17.29 23.56
CA THR A 307 -24.62 -18.46 24.22
C THR A 307 -23.15 -18.21 24.53
N THR A 308 -22.62 -18.92 25.52
CA THR A 308 -21.20 -18.97 25.83
C THR A 308 -20.70 -20.41 25.79
N LYS A 309 -19.50 -20.62 25.26
CA LYS A 309 -18.80 -21.91 25.26
C LYS A 309 -17.31 -21.70 25.49
N GLY A 310 -16.69 -22.58 26.28
CA GLY A 310 -15.26 -22.50 26.57
C GLY A 310 -14.89 -21.27 27.39
N SER A 311 -13.76 -20.65 27.08
CA SER A 311 -13.20 -19.52 27.83
C SER A 311 -13.68 -18.18 27.30
N VAL A 312 -14.79 -17.67 27.83
CA VAL A 312 -15.31 -16.33 27.49
C VAL A 312 -14.95 -15.31 28.57
N LEU A 313 -14.09 -14.34 28.23
CA LEU A 313 -13.49 -13.39 29.18
C LEU A 313 -13.94 -11.96 28.89
N ALA A 314 -14.16 -11.15 29.93
CA ALA A 314 -14.57 -9.74 29.78
C ALA A 314 -13.78 -8.81 30.71
N TYR A 315 -13.05 -7.84 30.14
CA TYR A 315 -12.45 -6.71 30.86
C TYR A 315 -13.31 -5.46 30.66
N VAL A 316 -14.18 -5.17 31.64
CA VAL A 316 -15.14 -4.07 31.56
C VAL A 316 -14.90 -3.00 32.62
N GLN A 317 -15.52 -1.83 32.45
CA GLN A 317 -15.47 -0.75 33.45
C GLN A 317 -15.91 -1.29 34.83
N PHE A 318 -15.29 -0.80 35.92
CA PHE A 318 -15.36 -1.44 37.25
C PHE A 318 -16.77 -1.47 37.89
N GLN A 319 -17.69 -0.64 37.45
CA GLN A 319 -19.09 -0.56 37.91
C GLN A 319 -20.06 -1.33 37.01
N GLN A 320 -19.60 -1.85 35.87
CA GLN A 320 -20.43 -2.62 34.96
C GLN A 320 -20.38 -4.10 35.35
N ASP A 321 -21.52 -4.78 35.30
CA ASP A 321 -21.59 -6.23 35.50
C ASP A 321 -21.11 -7.00 34.27
N VAL A 322 -20.84 -8.29 34.45
CA VAL A 322 -20.61 -9.22 33.34
C VAL A 322 -21.78 -10.22 33.25
N PRO A 323 -22.29 -10.54 32.05
CA PRO A 323 -23.38 -11.49 31.89
C PRO A 323 -23.00 -12.92 32.31
N ASN A 324 -24.01 -13.79 32.48
CA ASN A 324 -23.80 -15.19 32.81
C ASN A 324 -22.91 -15.89 31.78
N GLY A 325 -21.98 -16.73 32.24
CA GLY A 325 -21.04 -17.44 31.37
C GLY A 325 -19.81 -16.64 30.96
N PHE A 326 -19.70 -15.37 31.34
CA PHE A 326 -18.48 -14.58 31.19
C PHE A 326 -17.65 -14.60 32.47
N TYR A 327 -16.33 -14.71 32.34
CA TYR A 327 -15.40 -14.49 33.44
C TYR A 327 -14.87 -13.05 33.40
N ARG A 328 -15.05 -12.32 34.51
CA ARG A 328 -14.54 -10.94 34.64
C ARG A 328 -13.02 -10.95 34.81
N LEU A 329 -12.32 -10.28 33.91
CA LEU A 329 -10.89 -9.99 34.04
C LEU A 329 -10.68 -8.86 35.07
N GLN A 330 -9.76 -9.09 36.01
CA GLN A 330 -9.43 -8.13 37.08
C GLN A 330 -8.26 -7.21 36.73
N GLN A 331 -7.47 -7.58 35.72
CA GLN A 331 -6.29 -6.84 35.29
C GLN A 331 -6.36 -6.55 33.80
N TRP A 332 -5.59 -5.55 33.38
CA TRP A 332 -5.45 -5.17 31.98
C TRP A 332 -5.00 -6.36 31.13
N PRO A 333 -5.74 -6.73 30.06
CA PRO A 333 -5.38 -7.86 29.21
C PRO A 333 -4.31 -7.45 28.18
N VAL A 334 -3.04 -7.48 28.60
CA VAL A 334 -1.88 -7.06 27.78
C VAL A 334 -1.88 -7.77 26.41
N ASP A 335 -2.06 -9.08 26.39
CA ASP A 335 -2.01 -9.87 25.14
C ASP A 335 -3.16 -9.52 24.18
N THR A 336 -4.35 -9.23 24.72
CA THR A 336 -5.48 -8.74 23.92
C THR A 336 -5.20 -7.36 23.34
N PHE A 337 -4.62 -6.46 24.13
CA PHE A 337 -4.31 -5.11 23.66
C PHE A 337 -3.17 -5.09 22.64
N GLN A 338 -2.18 -5.99 22.75
CA GLN A 338 -1.12 -6.13 21.74
C GLN A 338 -1.66 -6.54 20.36
N ALA A 339 -2.80 -7.24 20.30
CA ALA A 339 -3.44 -7.62 19.05
C ALA A 339 -4.06 -6.45 18.27
N ILE A 340 -4.09 -5.24 18.86
CA ILE A 340 -4.59 -4.04 18.17
C ILE A 340 -3.73 -3.70 16.96
N ILE A 341 -2.41 -3.81 17.11
CA ILE A 341 -1.48 -3.51 16.01
C ILE A 341 -1.54 -4.69 15.03
N PRO A 342 -1.86 -4.45 13.75
CA PRO A 342 -1.77 -5.52 12.76
C PRO A 342 -0.35 -6.13 12.74
N PRO A 343 -0.19 -7.39 12.30
CA PRO A 343 1.13 -8.01 12.23
C PRO A 343 2.16 -7.12 11.53
N LYS A 344 3.46 -7.23 11.82
CA LYS A 344 4.46 -6.56 10.99
C LYS A 344 4.59 -7.31 9.66
N PRO A 345 4.63 -6.63 8.50
CA PRO A 345 4.92 -7.31 7.25
C PRO A 345 6.35 -7.86 7.30
N LYS A 346 6.60 -8.98 6.62
CA LYS A 346 7.93 -9.63 6.59
C LYS A 346 9.04 -8.74 6.01
N ARG A 347 8.70 -7.71 5.23
CA ARG A 347 9.68 -6.77 4.68
C ARG A 347 10.15 -5.79 5.75
N GLN A 348 11.23 -6.14 6.43
CA GLN A 348 12.00 -5.23 7.25
C GLN A 348 13.07 -4.59 6.35
N VAL A 349 12.76 -3.44 5.74
CA VAL A 349 13.85 -2.52 5.42
C VAL A 349 14.16 -1.87 6.76
N GLU A 350 15.23 -2.31 7.43
CA GLU A 350 15.75 -1.58 8.56
C GLU A 350 16.17 -0.21 8.04
N LEU A 351 15.27 0.77 8.14
CA LEU A 351 15.66 2.16 8.12
C LEU A 351 16.64 2.29 9.29
N THR A 352 17.90 2.62 9.00
CA THR A 352 18.93 2.81 10.00
C THR A 352 18.39 3.72 11.10
N GLU A 353 18.14 3.17 12.28
CA GLU A 353 17.42 3.83 13.39
C GLU A 353 18.15 5.08 13.92
N ASN A 354 19.40 5.31 13.48
CA ASN A 354 20.22 6.47 13.80
C ASN A 354 20.54 7.24 12.51
N ALA A 355 19.70 8.21 12.15
CA ALA A 355 19.97 9.14 11.06
C ALA A 355 20.46 10.48 11.64
N ASP A 356 21.78 10.65 11.75
CA ASP A 356 22.38 11.95 12.02
C ASP A 356 22.52 12.76 10.73
N LEU A 357 22.28 14.07 10.79
CA LEU A 357 22.53 14.95 9.65
C LEU A 357 24.04 15.02 9.40
N ILE A 358 24.51 14.33 8.35
CA ILE A 358 25.92 14.36 7.94
C ILE A 358 26.32 15.76 7.48
N ARG A 359 25.53 16.37 6.58
CA ARG A 359 25.82 17.69 6.02
C ARG A 359 24.58 18.32 5.38
N LYS A 360 24.41 19.62 5.57
CA LYS A 360 23.43 20.43 4.83
C LYS A 360 23.95 20.74 3.42
N ASP A 361 23.06 20.81 2.44
CA ASP A 361 23.39 21.21 1.06
C ASP A 361 24.34 20.24 0.34
N MET A 362 24.27 18.95 0.71
CA MET A 362 24.91 17.84 0.00
C MET A 362 23.84 17.08 -0.78
N CYS A 363 23.92 17.10 -2.11
CA CYS A 363 22.85 16.62 -2.98
C CYS A 363 23.14 15.23 -3.54
N GLU A 364 24.13 15.10 -4.43
CA GLU A 364 24.58 13.83 -4.99
C GLU A 364 25.86 13.34 -4.32
N LEU A 365 26.00 12.02 -4.18
CA LEU A 365 27.19 11.38 -3.62
C LEU A 365 27.58 10.15 -4.44
N SER A 366 28.81 10.12 -4.93
CA SER A 366 29.41 8.99 -5.64
C SER A 366 30.55 8.37 -4.82
N PRO A 367 30.44 7.10 -4.38
CA PRO A 367 31.55 6.42 -3.73
C PRO A 367 32.58 5.98 -4.78
N ILE A 368 33.86 6.22 -4.50
CA ILE A 368 34.99 5.79 -5.35
C ILE A 368 36.11 5.18 -4.51
N ILE A 369 36.94 4.36 -5.14
CA ILE A 369 38.21 3.92 -4.55
C ILE A 369 39.34 4.74 -5.14
N TRP A 370 39.92 5.64 -4.35
CA TRP A 370 41.06 6.46 -4.74
C TRP A 370 42.32 5.98 -4.03
N LYS A 371 43.31 5.47 -4.78
CA LYS A 371 44.59 4.93 -4.25
C LYS A 371 44.38 3.96 -3.07
N GLY A 372 43.42 3.05 -3.24
CA GLY A 372 43.07 2.02 -2.25
C GLY A 372 42.18 2.50 -1.08
N LYS A 373 41.76 3.77 -1.05
CA LYS A 373 40.90 4.32 0.00
C LYS A 373 39.50 4.61 -0.52
N LEU A 374 38.48 4.23 0.25
CA LEU A 374 37.10 4.62 -0.03
C LEU A 374 36.93 6.13 0.20
N CYS A 375 36.47 6.81 -0.82
CA CYS A 375 36.21 8.24 -0.80
C CYS A 375 34.78 8.54 -1.26
N HIS A 376 34.20 9.62 -0.74
CA HIS A 376 32.94 10.17 -1.19
C HIS A 376 33.21 11.41 -2.05
N LEU A 377 32.79 11.34 -3.32
CA LEU A 377 32.68 12.52 -4.17
C LEU A 377 31.28 13.10 -4.01
N ALA A 378 31.19 14.26 -3.38
CA ALA A 378 29.95 14.93 -3.06
C ALA A 378 29.74 16.18 -3.92
N CYS A 379 28.50 16.37 -4.34
CA CYS A 379 28.03 17.61 -4.95
C CYS A 379 27.48 18.52 -3.86
N VAL A 380 28.15 19.66 -3.64
CA VAL A 380 27.72 20.65 -2.66
C VAL A 380 26.99 21.76 -3.39
N ARG A 381 25.70 21.94 -3.08
CA ARG A 381 24.86 22.98 -3.66
C ARG A 381 23.62 23.26 -2.81
N PRO A 382 23.15 24.53 -2.71
CA PRO A 382 21.89 24.83 -2.04
C PRO A 382 20.69 24.23 -2.76
N ALA A 383 19.79 23.58 -2.02
CA ALA A 383 18.55 23.04 -2.60
C ALA A 383 17.60 24.13 -3.13
N SER A 384 17.69 25.35 -2.60
CA SER A 384 16.84 26.50 -2.98
C SER A 384 17.30 27.23 -4.25
N GLY A 385 18.39 26.78 -4.88
CA GLY A 385 19.12 27.58 -5.86
C GLY A 385 20.09 28.56 -5.19
N GLY A 386 21.14 28.93 -5.92
CA GLY A 386 22.21 29.80 -5.45
C GLY A 386 22.98 30.45 -6.60
N THR A 387 24.10 31.08 -6.27
CA THR A 387 25.05 31.67 -7.22
C THR A 387 26.12 30.65 -7.58
N LYS A 388 26.85 30.86 -8.68
CA LYS A 388 27.91 29.96 -9.16
C LYS A 388 28.89 29.48 -8.08
N SER A 389 29.31 30.37 -7.17
CA SER A 389 30.24 30.05 -6.07
C SER A 389 29.67 29.12 -5.01
N ASP A 390 28.34 28.94 -4.97
CA ASP A 390 27.67 28.03 -4.05
C ASP A 390 27.71 26.56 -4.54
N TYR A 391 28.17 26.32 -5.77
CA TYR A 391 28.24 25.01 -6.39
C TYR A 391 29.69 24.57 -6.53
N TYR A 392 30.05 23.44 -5.94
CA TYR A 392 31.36 22.83 -6.12
C TYR A 392 31.33 21.34 -5.85
N ILE A 393 32.40 20.67 -6.26
CA ILE A 393 32.61 19.25 -6.02
C ILE A 393 33.66 19.08 -4.92
N GLU A 394 33.36 18.19 -3.99
CA GLU A 394 34.24 17.86 -2.88
C GLU A 394 34.55 16.36 -2.89
N LEU A 395 35.82 16.00 -2.74
CA LEU A 395 36.24 14.63 -2.48
C LEU A 395 36.68 14.53 -1.02
N SER A 396 36.12 13.58 -0.28
CA SER A 396 36.45 13.33 1.12
C SER A 396 36.73 11.85 1.36
N ASN A 397 37.57 11.55 2.35
CA ASN A 397 37.74 10.20 2.86
C ASN A 397 36.44 9.76 3.55
N ALA A 398 35.90 8.61 3.15
CA ALA A 398 34.60 8.14 3.63
C ALA A 398 34.61 7.72 5.11
N GLU A 399 35.77 7.31 5.64
CA GLU A 399 35.93 6.86 7.03
C GLU A 399 36.19 8.03 7.98
N THR A 400 37.08 8.94 7.59
CA THR A 400 37.55 10.01 8.49
C THR A 400 36.83 11.34 8.29
N GLY A 401 36.13 11.52 7.16
CA GLY A 401 35.57 12.82 6.75
C GLY A 401 36.63 13.85 6.32
N GLU A 402 37.90 13.46 6.22
CA GLU A 402 38.98 14.34 5.76
C GLU A 402 38.72 14.78 4.31
N ILE A 403 38.68 16.09 4.07
CA ILE A 403 38.51 16.65 2.73
C ILE A 403 39.84 16.55 1.99
N LEU A 404 39.84 15.80 0.89
CA LEU A 404 41.01 15.57 0.05
C LEU A 404 41.12 16.60 -1.08
N ALA A 405 39.99 17.05 -1.62
CA ALA A 405 39.95 18.06 -2.67
C ALA A 405 38.64 18.85 -2.68
N LYS A 406 38.71 20.12 -3.07
CA LYS A 406 37.57 20.96 -3.46
C LYS A 406 37.88 21.61 -4.79
N PHE A 407 37.02 21.42 -5.78
CA PHE A 407 37.28 21.85 -7.16
C PHE A 407 35.96 22.05 -7.93
N ALA A 408 36.07 22.48 -9.18
CA ALA A 408 34.95 22.67 -10.11
C ALA A 408 33.85 23.62 -9.57
N GLU A 409 34.24 24.85 -9.23
CA GLU A 409 33.26 25.91 -8.90
C GLU A 409 32.29 26.15 -10.07
N GLY A 410 31.00 26.19 -9.77
CA GLY A 410 29.94 26.28 -10.76
C GLY A 410 29.53 24.95 -11.39
N TYR A 411 29.91 23.81 -10.79
CA TYR A 411 29.55 22.48 -11.30
C TYR A 411 28.95 21.60 -10.21
N SER A 412 28.06 20.69 -10.61
CA SER A 412 27.36 19.76 -9.71
C SER A 412 26.82 18.55 -10.49
N LEU A 413 25.90 17.78 -9.89
CA LEU A 413 25.22 16.63 -10.53
C LEU A 413 26.22 15.58 -11.04
N ALA A 414 27.32 15.44 -10.31
CA ALA A 414 28.51 14.79 -10.79
C ALA A 414 28.50 13.27 -10.56
N SER A 415 29.11 12.55 -11.49
CA SER A 415 29.57 11.18 -11.28
C SER A 415 31.07 11.08 -11.42
N ALA A 416 31.64 9.98 -10.92
CA ALA A 416 33.09 9.77 -10.95
C ALA A 416 33.46 8.31 -11.19
N ILE A 417 34.61 8.13 -11.83
CA ILE A 417 35.27 6.84 -12.05
C ILE A 417 36.78 7.02 -11.90
N VAL A 418 37.45 6.01 -11.33
CA VAL A 418 38.91 5.95 -11.26
C VAL A 418 39.39 4.93 -12.26
N ASN A 419 40.29 5.32 -13.17
CA ASN A 419 40.88 4.44 -14.17
C ASN A 419 42.38 4.76 -14.30
N ASN A 420 43.23 3.73 -14.26
CA ASN A 420 44.69 3.87 -14.38
C ASN A 420 45.28 4.96 -13.44
N ASP A 421 44.89 4.95 -12.16
CA ASP A 421 45.30 5.92 -11.13
C ASP A 421 44.95 7.40 -11.42
N VAL A 422 44.00 7.64 -12.34
CA VAL A 422 43.45 8.95 -12.65
C VAL A 422 41.98 8.98 -12.23
N LEU A 423 41.60 10.04 -11.50
CA LEU A 423 40.22 10.32 -11.16
C LEU A 423 39.59 11.11 -12.31
N TYR A 424 38.50 10.60 -12.87
CA TYR A 424 37.66 11.27 -13.87
C TYR A 424 36.33 11.62 -13.22
N VAL A 425 35.93 12.89 -13.32
CA VAL A 425 34.70 13.43 -12.76
C VAL A 425 33.91 14.12 -13.86
N PHE A 426 32.66 13.72 -14.04
CA PHE A 426 31.76 14.25 -15.06
C PHE A 426 30.67 15.04 -14.36
N ALA A 427 30.59 16.34 -14.62
CA ALA A 427 29.70 17.23 -13.90
C ALA A 427 29.00 18.22 -14.83
N SER A 428 27.74 18.52 -14.53
CA SER A 428 26.97 19.51 -15.27
C SER A 428 27.38 20.92 -14.85
N ARG A 429 27.54 21.79 -15.84
CA ARG A 429 27.85 23.20 -15.63
C ARG A 429 26.61 23.99 -15.23
N PHE A 430 26.67 24.66 -14.08
CA PHE A 430 25.67 25.63 -13.64
C PHE A 430 26.09 27.03 -14.07
N ASP A 431 25.31 27.63 -14.98
CA ASP A 431 25.52 28.99 -15.47
C ASP A 431 24.18 29.61 -15.86
N ASP A 432 24.06 30.93 -15.78
CA ASP A 432 22.82 31.68 -16.06
C ASP A 432 21.56 31.11 -15.38
N ASN A 433 21.71 30.65 -14.13
CA ASN A 433 20.67 30.00 -13.32
C ASN A 433 20.07 28.72 -13.94
N THR A 434 20.83 28.01 -14.78
CA THR A 434 20.40 26.74 -15.38
C THR A 434 21.55 25.73 -15.54
N TRP A 435 21.21 24.49 -15.90
CA TRP A 435 22.14 23.39 -16.14
C TRP A 435 22.46 23.25 -17.63
N ASN A 436 23.74 23.12 -17.97
CA ASN A 436 24.18 23.20 -19.36
C ASN A 436 24.81 21.88 -19.84
N ASP A 437 26.06 21.92 -20.28
CA ASP A 437 26.85 20.80 -20.76
C ASP A 437 27.46 19.94 -19.63
N VAL A 438 27.97 18.76 -20.01
CA VAL A 438 28.79 17.93 -19.12
C VAL A 438 30.26 18.24 -19.38
N THR A 439 30.94 18.66 -18.32
CA THR A 439 32.39 18.88 -18.30
C THR A 439 33.09 17.75 -17.54
N LEU A 440 34.13 17.21 -18.16
CA LEU A 440 35.10 16.33 -17.52
C LEU A 440 36.08 17.18 -16.72
N PHE A 441 36.38 16.73 -15.50
CA PHE A 441 37.54 17.11 -14.71
C PHE A 441 38.38 15.87 -14.44
N LYS A 442 39.70 15.93 -14.67
CA LYS A 442 40.58 14.80 -14.37
C LYS A 442 41.82 15.22 -13.58
N SER A 443 42.27 14.33 -12.70
CA SER A 443 43.49 14.53 -11.90
C SER A 443 44.11 13.20 -11.46
N SER A 444 45.45 13.13 -11.44
CA SER A 444 46.23 11.99 -10.92
C SER A 444 46.77 12.23 -9.49
N ASP A 445 46.73 13.48 -9.02
CA ASP A 445 47.29 13.92 -7.74
C ASP A 445 46.31 14.68 -6.85
N LEU A 446 45.09 14.95 -7.33
CA LEU A 446 44.05 15.77 -6.70
C LEU A 446 44.40 17.27 -6.54
N ILE A 447 45.55 17.69 -7.05
CA ILE A 447 46.07 19.07 -6.94
C ILE A 447 45.96 19.76 -8.29
N ASN A 448 46.46 19.11 -9.34
CA ASN A 448 46.43 19.61 -10.70
C ASN A 448 45.22 19.02 -11.42
N TRP A 449 44.38 19.88 -11.98
CA TRP A 449 43.12 19.50 -12.63
C TRP A 449 43.11 19.98 -14.07
N GLU A 450 42.81 19.06 -14.99
CA GLU A 450 42.47 19.36 -16.37
C GLU A 450 40.95 19.32 -16.54
N SER A 451 40.40 20.16 -17.41
CA SER A 451 38.97 20.16 -17.72
C SER A 451 38.66 20.25 -19.22
N LYS A 452 37.56 19.62 -19.63
CA LYS A 452 37.11 19.57 -21.03
C LYS A 452 35.59 19.34 -21.09
N VAL A 453 34.89 20.12 -21.90
CA VAL A 453 33.49 19.83 -22.22
C VAL A 453 33.43 18.54 -23.04
N VAL A 454 32.70 17.54 -22.54
CA VAL A 454 32.63 16.20 -23.15
C VAL A 454 31.27 15.86 -23.73
N ILE A 455 30.19 16.44 -23.20
CA ILE A 455 28.86 16.35 -23.79
C ILE A 455 28.33 17.76 -23.97
N MET A 456 28.30 18.22 -25.23
CA MET A 456 27.74 19.52 -25.54
C MET A 456 26.22 19.51 -25.42
N GLN A 457 25.69 20.51 -24.73
CA GLN A 457 24.27 20.80 -24.66
C GLN A 457 23.72 21.12 -26.06
N GLU A 458 22.51 20.65 -26.35
CA GLU A 458 21.77 21.01 -27.56
C GLU A 458 20.54 21.84 -27.17
N ASN A 459 19.34 21.46 -27.60
CA ASN A 459 18.09 22.09 -27.17
C ASN A 459 17.49 21.34 -25.97
N GLU A 460 18.29 21.21 -24.91
CA GLU A 460 18.02 20.47 -23.68
C GLU A 460 18.93 21.02 -22.59
N HIS A 461 18.61 20.88 -21.32
CA HIS A 461 19.52 20.97 -20.19
C HIS A 461 20.01 19.56 -19.84
N ILE A 462 21.27 19.43 -19.40
CA ILE A 462 21.84 18.14 -19.02
C ILE A 462 22.07 18.12 -17.50
N PHE A 463 21.53 17.10 -16.85
CA PHE A 463 21.56 16.94 -15.39
C PHE A 463 22.52 15.81 -15.01
N ASN A 464 22.13 14.92 -14.08
CA ASN A 464 23.05 13.94 -13.52
C ASN A 464 23.59 12.99 -14.59
N THR A 465 24.82 12.55 -14.34
CA THR A 465 25.50 11.55 -15.17
C THR A 465 25.78 10.30 -14.36
N SER A 466 26.07 9.20 -15.03
CA SER A 466 26.70 8.02 -14.46
C SER A 466 27.53 7.32 -15.51
N VAL A 467 28.76 6.94 -15.14
CA VAL A 467 29.70 6.28 -16.05
C VAL A 467 30.03 4.89 -15.53
N CYS A 468 30.12 3.92 -16.45
CA CYS A 468 30.69 2.61 -16.16
C CYS A 468 31.59 2.12 -17.30
N GLU A 469 32.54 1.29 -16.94
CA GLU A 469 33.33 0.49 -17.89
C GLU A 469 32.45 -0.62 -18.51
N CYS A 470 32.69 -0.93 -19.78
CA CYS A 470 32.08 -2.01 -20.53
C CYS A 470 33.15 -2.67 -21.44
N PRO A 471 32.86 -3.83 -22.09
CA PRO A 471 33.85 -4.54 -22.88
C PRO A 471 34.48 -3.74 -24.02
N ASP A 472 33.73 -2.76 -24.54
CA ASP A 472 34.12 -1.93 -25.67
C ASP A 472 34.58 -0.51 -25.24
N GLY A 473 34.88 -0.30 -23.95
CA GLY A 473 35.32 0.99 -23.40
C GLY A 473 34.44 1.46 -22.25
N PHE A 474 33.76 2.59 -22.43
CA PHE A 474 32.97 3.24 -21.38
C PHE A 474 31.61 3.71 -21.91
N VAL A 475 30.60 3.68 -21.04
CA VAL A 475 29.27 4.24 -21.30
C VAL A 475 28.95 5.28 -20.25
N MET A 476 28.34 6.38 -20.69
CA MET A 476 27.73 7.40 -19.84
C MET A 476 26.22 7.38 -20.06
N ALA A 477 25.47 7.23 -18.97
CA ALA A 477 24.08 7.63 -18.90
C ALA A 477 24.01 9.09 -18.44
N TYR A 478 23.20 9.93 -19.08
CA TYR A 478 22.99 11.31 -18.67
C TYR A 478 21.53 11.71 -18.79
N GLU A 479 21.07 12.50 -17.82
CA GLU A 479 19.71 13.03 -17.77
C GLU A 479 19.53 14.24 -18.68
N SER A 480 18.36 14.36 -19.27
CA SER A 480 17.99 15.41 -20.20
C SER A 480 16.54 15.84 -19.99
N ASP A 481 16.25 17.13 -20.18
CA ASP A 481 14.89 17.66 -20.33
C ASP A 481 14.55 18.05 -21.78
N ASP A 482 15.16 17.36 -22.76
CA ASP A 482 14.81 17.50 -24.18
C ASP A 482 13.28 17.55 -24.33
N PRO A 483 12.73 18.66 -24.88
CA PRO A 483 11.29 18.93 -24.86
C PRO A 483 10.46 17.91 -25.65
N LYS A 484 11.10 17.01 -26.41
CA LYS A 484 10.43 15.88 -27.07
C LYS A 484 9.98 14.79 -26.09
N TYR A 485 10.55 14.73 -24.89
CA TYR A 485 10.33 13.67 -23.90
C TYR A 485 9.98 14.26 -22.53
N PRO A 486 9.48 13.44 -21.59
CA PRO A 486 9.35 13.86 -20.19
C PRO A 486 10.70 14.34 -19.63
N ALA A 487 10.67 15.35 -18.76
CA ALA A 487 11.89 15.83 -18.11
C ALA A 487 12.63 14.70 -17.37
N PHE A 488 13.96 14.77 -17.37
CA PHE A 488 14.87 13.75 -16.82
C PHE A 488 14.80 12.41 -17.54
N THR A 489 14.59 12.44 -18.86
CA THR A 489 14.77 11.27 -19.73
C THR A 489 16.27 10.94 -19.80
N ILE A 490 16.62 9.65 -19.82
CA ILE A 490 18.02 9.20 -19.84
C ILE A 490 18.48 8.99 -21.28
N LYS A 491 19.59 9.61 -21.65
CA LYS A 491 20.32 9.43 -22.92
C LYS A 491 21.69 8.80 -22.67
N PHE A 492 22.32 8.29 -23.73
CA PHE A 492 23.59 7.56 -23.60
C PHE A 492 24.69 8.09 -24.53
N ALA A 493 25.92 8.01 -24.06
CA ALA A 493 27.14 8.27 -24.83
C ALA A 493 28.18 7.17 -24.57
N VAL A 494 29.11 6.98 -25.50
CA VAL A 494 30.23 6.02 -25.42
C VAL A 494 31.57 6.71 -25.58
N SER A 495 32.60 6.13 -24.96
CA SER A 495 33.98 6.59 -25.06
C SER A 495 34.96 5.43 -24.96
N ASP A 496 36.07 5.50 -25.68
CA ASP A 496 37.17 4.53 -25.58
C ASP A 496 38.20 4.93 -24.51
N ASP A 497 38.21 6.20 -24.10
CA ASP A 497 39.31 6.82 -23.35
C ASP A 497 38.86 7.75 -22.20
N LEU A 498 37.56 7.81 -21.91
CA LEU A 498 36.91 8.72 -20.94
C LEU A 498 36.98 10.21 -21.29
N GLU A 499 37.67 10.62 -22.36
CA GLU A 499 37.91 12.01 -22.72
C GLU A 499 37.19 12.43 -24.00
N ASN A 500 36.95 11.49 -24.91
CA ASN A 500 36.29 11.69 -26.18
C ASN A 500 34.99 10.88 -26.22
N TRP A 501 33.87 11.60 -26.13
CA TRP A 501 32.54 10.98 -26.02
C TRP A 501 31.74 11.16 -27.30
N LYS A 502 31.01 10.11 -27.69
CA LYS A 502 30.07 10.11 -28.82
C LYS A 502 28.68 9.80 -28.28
N LYS A 503 27.74 10.73 -28.43
CA LYS A 503 26.31 10.48 -28.15
C LYS A 503 25.85 9.31 -29.02
N ILE A 504 25.01 8.43 -28.47
CA ILE A 504 24.40 7.32 -29.22
C ILE A 504 23.01 7.76 -29.68
N PRO A 505 22.80 8.01 -30.99
CA PRO A 505 21.47 8.36 -31.48
C PRO A 505 20.45 7.24 -31.17
N ASP A 506 19.24 7.66 -30.82
CA ASP A 506 18.08 6.80 -30.51
C ASP A 506 18.22 5.87 -29.30
N ALA A 507 19.35 5.87 -28.59
CA ALA A 507 19.48 5.21 -27.29
C ALA A 507 18.92 6.15 -26.22
N ILE A 508 17.63 5.96 -25.92
CA ILE A 508 16.88 6.81 -25.00
C ILE A 508 16.01 5.92 -24.12
N PHE A 509 16.10 6.12 -22.81
CA PHE A 509 15.26 5.43 -21.83
C PHE A 509 14.42 6.45 -21.05
N GLY A 510 13.17 6.11 -20.74
CA GLY A 510 12.26 7.02 -20.03
C GLY A 510 11.40 7.92 -20.93
N THR A 511 11.30 7.64 -22.24
CA THR A 511 10.52 8.48 -23.18
C THR A 511 9.02 8.64 -22.87
N ASN A 512 8.50 7.92 -21.88
CA ASN A 512 7.12 7.98 -21.42
C ASN A 512 6.95 8.14 -19.90
N ARG A 513 8.03 8.41 -19.15
CA ARG A 513 7.96 8.53 -17.68
C ARG A 513 9.14 9.34 -17.12
N TYR A 514 9.03 9.75 -15.86
CA TYR A 514 10.12 10.39 -15.14
C TYR A 514 11.21 9.37 -14.79
N THR A 515 12.48 9.60 -15.15
CA THR A 515 13.60 8.66 -14.91
C THR A 515 14.88 9.35 -14.44
N ALA A 516 14.84 10.04 -13.30
CA ALA A 516 15.99 10.79 -12.80
C ALA A 516 17.03 9.91 -12.09
N CYS A 517 18.15 10.50 -11.74
CA CYS A 517 19.32 9.96 -11.04
C CYS A 517 19.80 8.60 -11.58
N PRO A 518 20.16 8.47 -12.88
CA PRO A 518 20.61 7.21 -13.44
C PRO A 518 21.90 6.74 -12.76
N CYS A 519 22.00 5.45 -12.51
CA CYS A 519 23.23 4.77 -12.11
C CYS A 519 23.42 3.56 -13.02
N ILE A 520 24.36 3.67 -13.96
CA ILE A 520 24.61 2.61 -14.95
C ILE A 520 25.73 1.67 -14.50
N ARG A 521 25.55 0.36 -14.71
CA ARG A 521 26.56 -0.68 -14.47
C ARG A 521 26.52 -1.70 -15.60
N TYR A 522 27.67 -2.29 -15.94
CA TYR A 522 27.73 -3.42 -16.87
C TYR A 522 28.09 -4.70 -16.13
N VAL A 523 27.24 -5.72 -16.19
CA VAL A 523 27.45 -7.02 -15.53
C VAL A 523 26.87 -8.15 -16.39
N ASN A 524 27.64 -9.21 -16.59
CA ASN A 524 27.20 -10.46 -17.24
C ASN A 524 26.51 -10.26 -18.61
N GLY A 525 27.04 -9.37 -19.45
CA GLY A 525 26.49 -9.14 -20.79
C GLY A 525 25.33 -8.13 -20.86
N TYR A 526 25.01 -7.46 -19.76
CA TYR A 526 23.91 -6.50 -19.68
C TYR A 526 24.36 -5.17 -19.05
N TYR A 527 23.84 -4.08 -19.60
CA TYR A 527 23.76 -2.79 -18.94
C TYR A 527 22.57 -2.80 -17.98
N TYR A 528 22.80 -2.46 -16.73
CA TYR A 528 21.78 -2.21 -15.73
C TYR A 528 21.74 -0.72 -15.45
N VAL A 529 20.55 -0.13 -15.47
CA VAL A 529 20.33 1.26 -15.07
C VAL A 529 19.40 1.25 -13.88
N LEU A 530 19.91 1.67 -12.73
CA LEU A 530 19.08 2.05 -11.61
C LEU A 530 18.65 3.51 -11.82
N TYR A 531 17.39 3.83 -11.53
CA TYR A 531 16.86 5.17 -11.74
C TYR A 531 15.72 5.47 -10.76
N LEU A 532 15.49 6.73 -10.47
CA LEU A 532 14.39 7.22 -9.65
C LEU A 532 13.17 7.48 -10.54
N GLU A 533 12.04 6.86 -10.21
CA GLU A 533 10.77 7.05 -10.92
C GLU A 533 9.78 7.81 -10.03
N ASN A 534 9.17 8.87 -10.57
CA ASN A 534 8.02 9.53 -9.93
C ASN A 534 6.76 8.72 -10.27
N ARG A 535 6.13 8.17 -9.25
CA ARG A 535 4.99 7.28 -9.41
C ARG A 535 3.69 8.08 -9.34
N SER A 536 2.65 7.52 -9.95
CA SER A 536 1.28 8.03 -9.92
C SER A 536 0.33 6.90 -9.51
N PRO A 537 -0.87 7.19 -8.97
CA PRO A 537 -1.44 8.53 -8.75
C PRO A 537 -0.95 9.22 -7.46
N ARG A 538 -0.29 8.51 -6.55
CA ARG A 538 0.35 9.10 -5.36
C ARG A 538 1.69 9.73 -5.76
N HIS A 539 1.94 10.98 -5.39
CA HIS A 539 3.24 11.61 -5.62
C HIS A 539 4.30 11.06 -4.65
N TYR A 540 5.13 10.13 -5.14
CA TYR A 540 6.29 9.62 -4.43
C TYR A 540 7.35 9.15 -5.43
N TYR A 541 8.58 9.04 -4.93
CA TYR A 541 9.74 8.60 -5.70
C TYR A 541 10.21 7.25 -5.19
N GLU A 542 10.56 6.35 -6.09
CA GLU A 542 11.11 5.03 -5.77
C GLU A 542 12.18 4.65 -6.78
N THR A 543 13.22 3.94 -6.33
CA THR A 543 14.30 3.46 -7.20
C THR A 543 13.87 2.18 -7.91
N TYR A 544 13.95 2.19 -9.23
CA TYR A 544 13.74 1.04 -10.11
C TYR A 544 15.06 0.62 -10.74
N ILE A 545 15.08 -0.59 -11.30
CA ILE A 545 16.20 -1.09 -12.10
C ILE A 545 15.65 -1.62 -13.42
N THR A 546 16.32 -1.30 -14.52
CA THR A 546 16.06 -1.86 -15.84
C THR A 546 17.36 -2.43 -16.40
N ARG A 547 17.28 -3.31 -17.39
CA ARG A 547 18.46 -3.81 -18.09
C ARG A 547 18.33 -3.82 -19.60
N SER A 548 19.46 -3.73 -20.29
CA SER A 548 19.56 -3.76 -21.75
C SER A 548 20.85 -4.44 -22.20
N LYS A 549 20.85 -5.03 -23.40
CA LYS A 549 22.09 -5.48 -24.06
C LYS A 549 22.68 -4.43 -25.01
N ASP A 550 21.86 -3.50 -25.50
CA ASP A 550 22.18 -2.62 -26.62
C ASP A 550 21.90 -1.14 -26.33
N LEU A 551 21.50 -0.79 -25.10
CA LEU A 551 21.10 0.55 -24.63
C LEU A 551 19.86 1.13 -25.34
N LYS A 552 19.23 0.37 -26.24
CA LYS A 552 18.07 0.78 -27.03
C LYS A 552 16.80 0.05 -26.61
N ARG A 553 16.94 -1.24 -26.31
CA ARG A 553 15.84 -2.12 -25.91
C ARG A 553 15.99 -2.46 -24.43
N TRP A 554 14.97 -2.13 -23.65
CA TRP A 554 14.99 -2.22 -22.20
C TRP A 554 14.01 -3.27 -21.68
N GLU A 555 14.48 -4.10 -20.76
CA GLU A 555 13.68 -5.04 -19.98
C GLU A 555 13.40 -4.38 -18.61
N LEU A 556 12.11 -4.20 -18.28
CA LEU A 556 11.63 -3.63 -17.01
C LEU A 556 11.38 -4.71 -15.94
#